data_AF-A0A968FV75-F1
#
_entry.id   AF-A0A968FV75-F1
#
_cell.length_a   1.000
_cell.length_b   1.000
_cell.length_c   1.000
_cell.angle_alpha   90.00
_cell.angle_beta   90.00
_cell.angle_gamma   90.00
#
_symmetry.space_group_name_H-M   'P 1'
#
loop_
_entity.id
_entity.type
_entity.pdbx_description
1 polymer ?
#
loop_
_entity_poly.entity_id
_entity_poly.type
_entity_poly.pdbx_seq_one_letter_code
_entity_poly.pdbx_strand_id
1 'polypeptide(L)'
;FLPVGPSPQSADFPHDQDFEVVIVVNKKTANLRNGPSLDSPVITVISKGTRLKTLERGDEWSKVKAGDQVGWMANSLLTAEVR
;
A
#
# COMPACT_ATOMS: atom_id res chain seq x y z
N PHE A 1 0.65 9.96 37.66
CA PHE A 1 0.18 10.28 36.31
C PHE A 1 1.16 9.65 35.33
N LEU A 2 0.76 8.61 34.60
CA LEU A 2 1.64 7.99 33.61
C LEU A 2 1.70 8.93 32.40
N PRO A 3 2.90 9.25 31.87
CA PRO A 3 2.97 9.92 30.59
C PRO A 3 2.41 8.96 29.54
N VAL A 4 1.33 9.36 28.86
CA VAL A 4 0.99 8.76 27.56
C VAL A 4 2.11 9.17 26.60
N GLY A 5 3.16 8.37 26.55
CA GLY A 5 4.20 8.49 25.54
C GLY A 5 3.57 8.35 24.15
N PRO A 6 4.10 9.01 23.12
CA PRO A 6 3.63 8.76 21.76
C PRO A 6 3.74 7.26 21.48
N SER A 7 2.65 6.64 21.05
CA SER A 7 2.65 5.26 20.56
C SER A 7 3.79 5.11 19.53
N PRO A 8 4.69 4.11 19.66
CA PRO A 8 5.79 3.95 18.73
C PRO A 8 5.22 3.42 17.41
N GLN A 9 4.85 4.33 16.53
CA GLN A 9 4.39 4.00 15.19
C GLN A 9 5.12 4.85 14.15
N SER A 10 6.41 5.11 14.35
CA SER A 10 7.24 5.86 13.38
C SER A 10 8.76 5.70 13.56
N ALA A 11 9.25 4.73 14.33
CA ALA A 11 10.69 4.57 14.53
C ALA A 11 11.16 3.23 13.95
N ASP A 12 12.10 3.32 13.01
CA ASP A 12 13.03 2.27 12.60
C ASP A 12 12.68 1.36 11.40
N PHE A 13 12.11 1.94 10.34
CA PHE A 13 12.46 1.47 9.00
C PHE A 13 13.59 2.34 8.46
N PRO A 14 14.79 1.80 8.21
CA PRO A 14 15.84 2.58 7.57
C PRO A 14 15.31 3.15 6.24
N HIS A 15 15.45 4.46 6.06
CA HIS A 15 15.30 5.17 4.78
C HIS A 15 16.48 4.78 3.88
N ASP A 16 16.65 3.48 3.62
CA ASP A 16 17.63 3.00 2.67
C ASP A 16 16.99 3.01 1.29
N GLN A 17 17.22 4.16 0.63
CA GLN A 17 17.20 4.35 -0.82
C GLN A 17 15.82 4.40 -1.47
N ASP A 18 15.62 5.44 -2.27
CA ASP A 18 14.45 5.77 -3.09
C ASP A 18 14.13 4.71 -4.15
N PHE A 19 13.87 3.48 -3.74
CA PHE A 19 13.15 2.53 -4.56
C PHE A 19 11.67 2.82 -4.35
N GLU A 20 11.17 3.81 -5.08
CA GLU A 20 9.74 3.87 -5.37
C GLU A 20 9.41 2.57 -6.12
N VAL A 21 8.97 1.55 -5.38
CA VAL A 21 8.45 0.34 -5.99
C VAL A 21 7.12 0.73 -6.61
N VAL A 22 7.21 1.08 -7.90
CA VAL A 22 6.07 1.35 -8.75
C VAL A 22 5.38 0.03 -8.98
N ILE A 23 4.23 -0.12 -8.36
CA ILE A 23 3.38 -1.25 -8.61
C ILE A 23 2.37 -0.86 -9.68
N VAL A 24 2.21 -1.74 -10.66
CA VAL A 24 1.22 -1.59 -11.72
C VAL A 24 0.08 -2.57 -11.48
N VAL A 25 -1.15 -2.08 -11.61
CA VAL A 25 -2.33 -2.94 -11.61
C VAL A 25 -2.28 -3.84 -12.86
N ASN A 26 -2.25 -5.16 -12.68
CA ASN A 26 -2.11 -6.13 -13.77
C ASN A 26 -3.47 -6.62 -14.33
N LYS A 27 -4.46 -6.78 -13.46
CA LYS A 27 -5.85 -7.09 -13.87
C LYS A 27 -6.56 -5.85 -14.40
N LYS A 28 -7.72 -6.03 -15.07
CA LYS A 28 -8.50 -4.90 -15.63
C LYS A 28 -8.71 -3.77 -14.61
N THR A 29 -8.96 -4.15 -13.36
CA THR A 29 -9.08 -3.27 -12.21
C THR A 29 -8.56 -3.93 -10.93
N ALA A 30 -8.22 -3.13 -9.93
CA ALA A 30 -7.89 -3.58 -8.58
C ALA A 30 -8.53 -2.69 -7.52
N ASN A 31 -9.02 -3.30 -6.44
CA ASN A 31 -9.70 -2.58 -5.38
C ASN A 31 -8.68 -2.04 -4.38
N LEU A 32 -8.73 -0.74 -4.12
CA LEU A 32 -8.05 -0.11 -2.99
C LEU A 32 -8.97 -0.19 -1.78
N ARG A 33 -8.55 -0.87 -0.72
CA ARG A 33 -9.37 -1.11 0.47
C ARG A 33 -8.85 -0.34 1.68
N ASN A 34 -9.73 -0.12 2.66
CA ASN A 34 -9.36 0.54 3.92
C ASN A 34 -8.47 -0.35 4.81
N GLY A 35 -8.53 -1.68 4.64
CA GLY A 35 -7.73 -2.64 5.39
C GLY A 35 -7.26 -3.83 4.54
N PRO A 36 -6.27 -4.61 5.03
CA PRO A 36 -5.71 -5.78 4.34
C PRO A 36 -6.62 -7.02 4.48
N SER A 37 -7.87 -6.89 4.06
CA SER A 37 -8.85 -7.98 4.09
C SER A 37 -9.88 -7.83 2.97
N LEU A 38 -10.44 -8.95 2.51
CA LEU A 38 -11.55 -8.99 1.55
C LEU A 38 -12.86 -8.42 2.14
N ASP A 39 -12.98 -8.37 3.47
CA ASP A 39 -14.15 -7.83 4.17
C ASP A 39 -14.02 -6.31 4.42
N SER A 40 -12.82 -5.75 4.24
CA SER A 40 -12.60 -4.32 4.44
C SER A 40 -13.27 -3.49 3.33
N PRO A 41 -13.91 -2.35 3.65
CA PRO A 41 -14.54 -1.50 2.63
C PRO A 41 -13.59 -1.10 1.50
N VAL A 42 -14.13 -1.09 0.27
CA VAL A 42 -13.42 -0.58 -0.91
C VAL A 42 -13.49 0.95 -0.88
N ILE A 43 -12.33 1.61 -0.87
CA ILE A 43 -12.20 3.06 -0.99
C ILE A 43 -12.46 3.46 -2.44
N THR A 44 -11.77 2.80 -3.37
CA THR A 44 -11.90 3.06 -4.80
C THR A 44 -11.43 1.86 -5.64
N VAL A 45 -11.66 1.93 -6.94
CA VAL A 45 -11.22 0.95 -7.92
C VAL A 45 -10.19 1.59 -8.84
N ILE A 46 -9.01 0.98 -8.91
CA ILE A 46 -7.87 1.46 -9.70
C ILE A 46 -7.78 0.66 -11.00
N SER A 47 -7.65 1.36 -12.12
CA SER A 47 -7.54 0.74 -13.45
C SER A 47 -6.15 0.14 -13.71
N LYS A 48 -6.09 -0.87 -14.59
CA LYS A 48 -4.84 -1.43 -15.12
C LYS A 48 -3.87 -0.34 -15.58
N GLY A 49 -2.58 -0.52 -15.31
CA GLY A 49 -1.56 0.44 -15.77
C GLY A 49 -1.33 1.63 -14.83
N THR A 50 -2.19 1.82 -13.82
CA THR A 50 -1.99 2.89 -12.84
C THR A 50 -0.73 2.61 -12.02
N ARG A 51 0.13 3.63 -11.90
CA ARG A 51 1.34 3.60 -11.08
C ARG A 51 0.97 3.88 -9.63
N LEU A 52 1.39 2.99 -8.74
CA LEU A 52 1.15 3.08 -7.31
C LEU A 52 2.48 3.19 -6.58
N LYS A 53 2.54 4.08 -5.59
CA LYS A 53 3.67 4.13 -4.67
C LYS A 53 3.45 3.13 -3.56
N THR A 54 4.36 2.20 -3.38
CA THR A 54 4.33 1.27 -2.24
C THR A 54 4.77 2.00 -0.97
N LEU A 55 3.95 1.94 0.07
CA LEU A 55 4.27 2.48 1.41
C LEU A 55 4.72 1.37 2.36
N GLU A 56 4.11 0.20 2.24
CA GLU A 56 4.41 -0.97 3.06
C GLU A 56 4.15 -2.23 2.24
N ARG A 57 5.06 -3.20 2.33
CA ARG A 57 4.91 -4.49 1.66
C ARG A 57 4.72 -5.57 2.70
N GLY A 58 3.52 -6.15 2.73
CA GLY A 58 3.24 -7.38 3.48
C GLY A 58 3.27 -8.61 2.57
N ASP A 59 3.02 -9.77 3.16
CA ASP A 59 3.06 -11.06 2.45
C ASP A 59 1.91 -11.21 1.45
N GLU A 60 0.69 -10.89 1.87
CA GLU A 60 -0.52 -11.00 1.04
C GLU A 60 -1.06 -9.65 0.55
N TRP A 61 -0.82 -8.58 1.32
CA TRP A 61 -1.34 -7.24 1.06
C TRP A 61 -0.21 -6.23 1.12
N SER A 62 -0.27 -5.25 0.23
CA SER A 62 0.61 -4.09 0.25
C SER A 62 -0.18 -2.83 0.49
N LYS A 63 0.36 -1.96 1.33
CA LYS A 63 -0.16 -0.60 1.51
C LYS A 63 0.41 0.27 0.40
N VAL A 64 -0.47 0.93 -0.32
CA VAL A 64 -0.12 1.71 -1.51
C VAL A 64 -0.78 3.08 -1.46
N LYS A 65 -0.15 4.02 -2.16
CA LYS A 65 -0.68 5.36 -2.42
C LYS A 65 -1.01 5.50 -3.92
N ALA A 66 -2.26 5.86 -4.20
CA ALA A 66 -2.81 6.11 -5.54
C ALA A 66 -3.26 7.58 -5.63
N GLY A 67 -2.40 8.46 -6.15
CA GLY A 67 -2.64 9.91 -6.04
C GLY A 67 -2.69 10.34 -4.58
N ASP A 68 -3.80 10.92 -4.13
CA ASP A 68 -4.00 11.34 -2.72
C ASP A 68 -4.64 10.26 -1.84
N GLN A 69 -5.02 9.12 -2.40
CA GLN A 69 -5.66 8.04 -1.65
C GLN A 69 -4.64 7.03 -1.17
N VAL A 70 -4.75 6.63 0.11
CA VAL A 70 -3.93 5.59 0.72
C VAL A 70 -4.83 4.43 1.13
N GLY A 71 -4.39 3.21 0.83
CA GLY A 71 -5.12 2.01 1.22
C GLY A 71 -4.33 0.74 0.97
N TRP A 72 -5.01 -0.39 1.08
CA TRP A 72 -4.44 -1.72 0.96
C TRP A 72 -4.91 -2.38 -0.33
N MET A 73 -3.99 -3.08 -1.00
CA MET A 73 -4.27 -3.83 -2.20
C MET A 73 -3.63 -5.21 -2.11
N ALA A 74 -4.38 -6.24 -2.51
CA ALA A 74 -3.89 -7.61 -2.47
C ALA A 74 -2.73 -7.77 -3.47
N ASN A 75 -1.64 -8.39 -3.04
CA ASN A 75 -0.43 -8.59 -3.84
C ASN A 75 -0.71 -9.36 -5.13
N SER A 76 -1.73 -10.22 -5.14
CA SER A 76 -2.18 -10.96 -6.34
C SER A 76 -2.77 -10.08 -7.45
N LEU A 77 -3.13 -8.83 -7.15
CA LEU A 77 -3.63 -7.83 -8.11
C LEU A 77 -2.50 -6.94 -8.66
N LEU A 78 -1.33 -7.05 -8.05
CA LEU A 78 -0.18 -6.19 -8.23
C LEU A 78 0.90 -6.89 -9.07
N THR A 79 1.60 -6.11 -9.88
CA THR A 79 2.88 -6.53 -10.45
C THR A 79 3.92 -5.51 -10.04
N ALA A 80 4.92 -5.98 -9.27
CA ALA A 80 6.06 -5.16 -8.91
C ALA A 80 6.97 -5.05 -10.13
N GLU A 81 7.14 -3.84 -10.66
CA GLU A 81 8.23 -3.54 -11.59
C GLU A 81 9.41 -3.04 -10.77
N VAL A 82 10.50 -3.82 -10.75
CA VAL A 82 11.79 -3.32 -10.26
C VAL A 82 12.43 -2.57 -11.43
N ARG A 83 12.79 -1.31 -11.23
CA ARG A 83 13.63 -0.54 -12.16
C ARG A 83 15.04 -0.44 -11.63
#